data_AF-A0A2H6NKM8-F1
#
_entry.id   AF-A0A2H6NKM8-F1
#
_cell.length_a   1.000
_cell.length_b   1.000
_cell.length_c   1.000
_cell.angle_alpha   90.00
_cell.angle_beta   90.00
_cell.angle_gamma   90.00
#
_symmetry.space_group_name_H-M   'P 1'
#
loop_
_entity.id
_entity.type
_entity.pdbx_description
1 polymer ?
#
loop_
_entity_poly.entity_id
_entity_poly.type
_entity_poly.pdbx_seq_one_letter_code
_entity_poly.pdbx_strand_id
1 'polypeptide(L)'
;QQEWVNQQREDIERQRKLLAKRKPPATNNSQAPSANSEPKQRKNKAVNGAENDPFVRPNLPQLLTLAEYHEQEEIFKLRLGHLKKEEAEIQAELERLERVRNLHIRELKRINNEDNSQFKDHPTLNERYLLLHLLGRGGFSEVYKVIFSFFCYKYT
;
A
#
# COMPACT_ATOMS: atom_id res chain seq x y z
N GLN A 1 1.06 5.49 -9.60
CA GLN A 1 1.00 4.22 -8.85
C GLN A 1 -0.33 4.05 -8.11
N GLN A 2 -0.78 5.03 -7.31
CA GLN A 2 -2.06 4.91 -6.60
C GLN A 2 -3.27 4.64 -7.51
N GLU A 3 -3.34 5.29 -8.68
CA GLU A 3 -4.39 5.05 -9.68
C GLU A 3 -4.39 3.62 -10.21
N TRP A 4 -3.20 3.01 -10.35
CA TRP A 4 -3.07 1.63 -10.80
C TRP A 4 -3.56 0.64 -9.73
N VAL A 5 -3.23 0.89 -8.45
CA VAL A 5 -3.74 0.11 -7.31
C VAL A 5 -5.26 0.20 -7.23
N ASN A 6 -5.81 1.41 -7.40
CA ASN A 6 -7.26 1.63 -7.43
C ASN A 6 -7.92 0.89 -8.59
N GLN A 7 -7.35 0.97 -9.80
CA GLN A 7 -7.86 0.25 -10.96
C GLN A 7 -7.86 -1.27 -10.74
N GLN A 8 -6.75 -1.83 -10.22
CA GLN A 8 -6.66 -3.26 -9.90
C GLN A 8 -7.71 -3.68 -8.86
N ARG A 9 -7.95 -2.86 -7.85
CA ARG A 9 -8.98 -3.11 -6.84
C ARG A 9 -10.39 -3.10 -7.44
N GLU A 10 -10.69 -2.13 -8.29
CA GLU A 10 -11.97 -2.04 -8.99
C GLU A 10 -12.20 -3.21 -9.95
N ASP A 11 -11.15 -3.66 -10.64
CA ASP A 11 -11.21 -4.80 -11.55
C ASP A 11 -11.47 -6.11 -10.80
N ILE A 12 -10.80 -6.34 -9.65
CA ILE A 12 -11.08 -7.49 -8.78
C ILE A 12 -12.53 -7.45 -8.29
N GLU A 13 -13.04 -6.29 -7.88
CA GLU A 13 -14.43 -6.18 -7.41
C GLU A 13 -15.44 -6.39 -8.54
N ARG A 14 -15.13 -5.93 -9.76
CA ARG A 14 -15.92 -6.23 -10.97
C ARG A 14 -15.93 -7.72 -11.27
N GLN A 15 -14.78 -8.40 -11.17
CA GLN A 15 -14.66 -9.84 -11.37
C GLN A 15 -15.44 -10.63 -10.31
N ARG A 16 -15.41 -10.22 -9.03
CA ARG A 16 -16.22 -10.81 -7.97
C ARG A 16 -17.72 -10.67 -8.23
N LYS A 17 -18.18 -9.50 -8.69
CA LYS A 17 -19.59 -9.29 -9.09
C LYS A 17 -20.01 -10.19 -10.25
N LEU A 18 -19.12 -10.42 -11.23
CA LEU A 18 -19.37 -11.36 -12.31
C LEU A 18 -19.38 -12.81 -11.82
N LEU A 19 -18.47 -13.18 -10.93
CA LEU A 19 -18.43 -14.51 -10.32
C LEU A 19 -19.73 -14.82 -9.57
N ALA A 20 -20.26 -13.86 -8.80
CA ALA A 20 -21.54 -14.00 -8.09
C ALA A 20 -22.72 -14.38 -9.01
N LYS A 21 -22.71 -13.93 -10.27
CA LYS A 21 -23.73 -14.29 -11.28
C LYS A 21 -23.58 -15.71 -11.84
N ARG A 22 -22.42 -16.35 -11.64
CA ARG A 22 -22.07 -17.70 -12.13
C ARG A 22 -22.15 -18.77 -11.03
N LYS A 23 -22.66 -18.40 -9.85
CA LYS A 23 -22.78 -19.30 -8.70
C LYS A 23 -23.67 -20.49 -9.04
N PRO A 24 -23.20 -21.73 -8.86
CA PRO A 24 -24.01 -22.91 -9.11
C PRO A 24 -25.21 -22.97 -8.13
N PRO A 25 -26.38 -23.48 -8.58
CA PRO A 25 -27.53 -23.67 -7.71
C PRO A 25 -27.16 -24.64 -6.58
N ALA A 26 -27.48 -24.27 -5.34
CA ALA A 26 -27.25 -25.13 -4.19
C ALA A 26 -28.05 -26.43 -4.37
N THR A 27 -27.37 -27.57 -4.47
CA THR A 27 -28.02 -28.86 -4.28
C THR A 27 -28.38 -28.97 -2.81
N ASN A 28 -29.66 -28.73 -2.49
CA ASN A 28 -30.23 -29.02 -1.17
C ASN A 28 -30.15 -30.53 -0.90
N ASN A 29 -29.00 -31.00 -0.43
CA ASN A 29 -28.87 -32.33 0.18
C ASN A 29 -29.24 -32.21 1.66
N SER A 30 -30.54 -32.18 1.92
CA SER A 30 -31.12 -32.45 3.24
C SER A 30 -32.00 -33.69 3.07
N GLN A 31 -31.48 -34.85 3.48
CA GLN A 31 -32.20 -36.12 3.52
C GLN A 31 -33.40 -36.04 4.47
N ALA A 32 -34.57 -36.47 3.99
CA ALA A 32 -35.66 -37.00 4.81
C ALA A 32 -36.42 -38.06 3.99
N PRO A 33 -36.71 -39.26 4.53
CA PRO A 33 -37.44 -40.30 3.80
C PRO A 33 -38.94 -40.27 4.14
N SER A 34 -39.85 -40.28 3.15
CA SER A 34 -41.05 -41.14 3.18
C SER A 34 -41.90 -41.09 1.89
N ALA A 35 -42.25 -42.29 1.43
CA ALA A 35 -43.51 -42.76 0.83
C ALA A 35 -44.00 -42.27 -0.56
N ASN A 36 -43.82 -43.18 -1.53
CA ASN A 36 -44.77 -43.66 -2.55
C ASN A 36 -45.56 -42.66 -3.44
N SER A 37 -45.15 -42.59 -4.70
CA SER A 37 -46.01 -42.94 -5.86
C SER A 37 -45.17 -43.12 -7.14
N GLU A 38 -45.56 -44.12 -7.93
CA GLU A 38 -44.88 -44.74 -9.08
C GLU A 38 -44.80 -43.86 -10.37
N PRO A 39 -44.13 -44.31 -11.46
CA PRO A 39 -43.12 -43.51 -12.17
C PRO A 39 -43.61 -42.93 -13.50
N LYS A 40 -43.14 -41.71 -13.83
CA LYS A 40 -43.15 -41.24 -15.23
C LYS A 40 -41.75 -41.25 -15.80
N GLN A 41 -41.53 -42.21 -16.70
CA GLN A 41 -40.43 -42.26 -17.64
C GLN A 41 -40.19 -40.90 -18.29
N ARG A 42 -39.01 -40.31 -18.08
CA ARG A 42 -38.33 -39.54 -19.11
C ARG A 42 -36.85 -39.86 -19.08
N LYS A 43 -36.42 -40.61 -20.10
CA LYS A 43 -35.03 -40.85 -20.47
C LYS A 43 -34.30 -39.51 -20.59
N ASN A 44 -33.37 -39.21 -19.70
CA ASN A 44 -32.30 -38.28 -20.02
C ASN A 44 -31.22 -39.08 -20.75
N LYS A 45 -31.28 -39.04 -22.08
CA LYS A 45 -30.26 -39.56 -22.98
C LYS A 45 -29.10 -38.57 -23.04
N ALA A 46 -27.91 -39.15 -23.15
CA ALA A 46 -26.61 -38.52 -23.08
C ALA A 46 -26.41 -37.26 -23.95
N VAL A 47 -25.62 -36.36 -23.39
CA VAL A 47 -24.48 -35.65 -23.99
C VAL A 47 -24.07 -36.15 -25.38
N ASN A 48 -24.17 -35.25 -26.37
CA ASN A 48 -23.27 -35.01 -27.52
C ASN A 48 -24.02 -34.73 -28.83
N GLY A 49 -23.67 -33.59 -29.46
CA GLY A 49 -23.69 -33.39 -30.91
C GLY A 49 -25.05 -33.09 -31.54
N ALA A 50 -25.33 -31.80 -31.76
CA ALA A 50 -26.17 -31.33 -32.87
C ALA A 50 -25.81 -29.86 -33.14
N GLU A 51 -24.79 -29.68 -33.97
CA GLU A 51 -24.50 -28.44 -34.67
C GLU A 51 -25.74 -28.08 -35.53
N ASN A 52 -26.20 -26.83 -35.50
CA ASN A 52 -27.33 -26.21 -36.23
C ASN A 52 -28.70 -26.16 -35.54
N ASP A 53 -28.82 -25.23 -34.57
CA ASP A 53 -30.09 -24.60 -34.21
C ASP A 53 -29.96 -23.08 -34.46
N PRO A 54 -30.75 -22.45 -35.36
CA PRO A 54 -30.66 -21.00 -35.65
C PRO A 54 -31.23 -20.14 -34.51
N PHE A 55 -31.76 -20.75 -33.45
CA PHE A 55 -32.10 -20.04 -32.24
C PHE A 55 -30.82 -19.79 -31.42
N VAL A 56 -30.21 -18.63 -31.62
CA VAL A 56 -29.13 -18.12 -30.77
C VAL A 56 -29.68 -18.01 -29.34
N ARG A 57 -29.55 -19.09 -28.56
CA ARG A 57 -29.78 -19.02 -27.13
C ARG A 57 -28.85 -17.93 -26.62
N PRO A 58 -29.34 -16.89 -25.93
CA PRO A 58 -28.45 -15.90 -25.33
C PRO A 58 -27.40 -16.68 -24.53
N ASN A 59 -26.12 -16.38 -24.75
CA ASN A 59 -25.00 -17.08 -24.11
C ASN A 59 -25.18 -16.98 -22.59
N LEU A 60 -25.82 -17.98 -21.99
CA LEU A 60 -25.99 -18.04 -20.55
C LEU A 60 -24.59 -18.15 -19.97
N PRO A 61 -24.25 -17.35 -18.93
CA PRO A 61 -22.94 -17.46 -18.30
C PRO A 61 -22.68 -18.92 -17.98
N GLN A 62 -21.62 -19.50 -18.56
CA GLN A 62 -21.20 -20.87 -18.26
C GLN A 62 -21.16 -21.00 -16.74
N LEU A 63 -22.10 -21.77 -16.17
CA LEU A 63 -22.18 -22.02 -14.74
C LEU A 63 -20.93 -22.81 -14.36
N LEU A 64 -20.21 -22.32 -13.36
CA LEU A 64 -19.02 -22.99 -12.84
C LEU A 64 -19.45 -24.18 -11.98
N THR A 65 -18.63 -25.22 -11.95
CA THR A 65 -18.79 -26.26 -10.93
C THR A 65 -18.55 -25.66 -9.55
N LEU A 66 -19.10 -26.29 -8.50
CA LEU A 66 -18.97 -25.78 -7.13
C LEU A 66 -17.50 -25.63 -6.71
N ALA A 67 -16.64 -26.57 -7.11
CA ALA A 67 -15.21 -26.54 -6.82
C ALA A 67 -14.52 -25.33 -7.48
N GLU A 68 -14.74 -25.12 -8.78
CA GLU A 68 -14.17 -23.98 -9.52
C GLU A 68 -14.66 -22.64 -8.96
N TYR A 69 -15.93 -22.55 -8.54
CA TYR A 69 -16.47 -21.34 -7.93
C TYR A 69 -15.73 -20.98 -6.63
N HIS A 70 -15.55 -21.94 -5.74
CA HIS A 70 -14.82 -21.72 -4.48
C HIS A 70 -13.35 -21.38 -4.70
N GLU A 71 -12.70 -22.02 -5.68
CA GLU A 71 -11.34 -21.69 -6.06
C GLU A 71 -11.22 -20.22 -6.50
N GLN A 72 -12.14 -19.75 -7.34
CA GLN A 72 -12.15 -18.35 -7.77
C GLN A 72 -12.40 -17.37 -6.61
N GLU A 73 -13.25 -17.72 -5.65
CA GLU A 73 -13.43 -16.90 -4.44
C GLU A 73 -12.14 -16.75 -3.63
N GLU A 74 -11.41 -17.84 -3.40
CA GLU A 74 -10.15 -17.80 -2.66
C GLU A 74 -9.06 -17.08 -3.45
N ILE A 75 -9.00 -17.22 -4.79
CA ILE A 75 -8.08 -16.44 -5.64
C ILE A 75 -8.32 -14.94 -5.46
N PHE A 76 -9.58 -14.47 -5.55
CA PHE A 76 -9.87 -13.05 -5.41
C PHE A 76 -9.57 -12.52 -4.01
N LYS A 77 -9.84 -13.31 -2.98
CA LYS A 77 -9.53 -12.98 -1.60
C LYS A 77 -8.02 -12.84 -1.37
N LEU A 78 -7.22 -13.77 -1.90
CA LEU A 78 -5.76 -13.72 -1.83
C LEU A 78 -5.20 -12.51 -2.57
N ARG A 79 -5.68 -12.23 -3.80
CA ARG A 79 -5.27 -11.06 -4.59
C ARG A 79 -5.57 -9.74 -3.87
N LEU A 80 -6.76 -9.62 -3.29
CA LEU A 80 -7.13 -8.42 -2.53
C LEU A 80 -6.27 -8.26 -1.27
N GLY A 81 -5.94 -9.37 -0.59
CA GLY A 81 -5.04 -9.36 0.55
C GLY A 81 -3.62 -8.91 0.18
N HIS A 82 -3.09 -9.42 -0.94
CA HIS A 82 -1.79 -9.01 -1.47
C HIS A 82 -1.77 -7.51 -1.82
N LEU A 83 -2.77 -7.05 -2.57
CA LEU A 83 -2.87 -5.66 -2.99
C LEU A 83 -2.91 -4.70 -1.79
N LYS A 84 -3.65 -5.05 -0.73
CA LYS A 84 -3.68 -4.28 0.52
C LYS A 84 -2.33 -4.25 1.24
N LYS A 85 -1.59 -5.36 1.23
CA LYS A 85 -0.27 -5.43 1.84
C LYS A 85 0.72 -4.53 1.08
N GLU A 86 0.71 -4.59 -0.25
CA GLU A 86 1.54 -3.73 -1.10
C GLU A 86 1.20 -2.25 -0.90
N GLU A 87 -0.09 -1.90 -0.82
CA GLU A 87 -0.52 -0.53 -0.56
C GLU A 87 0.00 -0.03 0.80
N ALA A 88 -0.08 -0.86 1.85
CA ALA A 88 0.46 -0.52 3.17
C ALA A 88 1.99 -0.35 3.16
N GLU A 89 2.70 -1.18 2.41
CA GLU A 89 4.17 -1.11 2.27
C GLU A 89 4.60 0.16 1.53
N ILE A 90 3.93 0.49 0.41
CA ILE A 90 4.16 1.72 -0.34
C ILE A 90 3.89 2.95 0.54
N GLN A 91 2.81 2.92 1.33
CA GLN A 91 2.47 4.03 2.22
C GLN A 91 3.52 4.22 3.33
N ALA A 92 3.98 3.13 3.94
CA ALA A 92 5.04 3.17 4.95
C ALA A 92 6.36 3.74 4.38
N GLU A 93 6.70 3.35 3.15
CA GLU A 93 7.88 3.85 2.45
C GLU A 93 7.75 5.34 2.10
N LEU A 94 6.58 5.78 1.64
CA LEU A 94 6.28 7.19 1.38
C LEU A 94 6.48 8.04 2.65
N GLU A 95 5.93 7.61 3.79
CA GLU A 95 6.12 8.30 5.06
C GLU A 95 7.59 8.33 5.50
N ARG A 96 8.31 7.22 5.30
CA ARG A 96 9.75 7.15 5.60
C ARG A 96 10.52 8.17 4.77
N LEU A 97 10.26 8.23 3.47
CA LEU A 97 10.88 9.19 2.56
C LEU A 97 10.53 10.64 2.93
N GLU A 98 9.29 10.91 3.33
CA GLU A 98 8.89 12.25 3.76
C GLU A 98 9.61 12.69 5.06
N ARG A 99 9.79 11.79 6.03
CA ARG A 99 10.60 12.08 7.23
C ARG A 99 12.05 12.40 6.86
N VAL A 100 12.65 11.63 5.95
CA VAL A 100 14.01 11.87 5.45
C VAL A 100 14.09 13.22 4.74
N ARG A 101 13.14 13.54 3.87
CA ARG A 101 13.05 14.84 3.19
C ARG A 101 12.96 15.98 4.21
N ASN A 102 12.14 15.86 5.25
CA ASN A 102 11.98 16.89 6.27
C ASN A 102 13.23 17.08 7.14
N LEU A 103 14.01 16.03 7.37
CA LEU A 103 15.34 16.13 7.99
C LEU A 103 16.30 16.87 7.06
N HIS A 104 16.34 16.48 5.79
CA HIS A 104 17.23 17.08 4.80
C HIS A 104 16.96 18.58 4.60
N ILE A 105 15.69 18.98 4.50
CA ILE A 105 15.30 20.40 4.39
C ILE A 105 15.77 21.19 5.62
N ARG A 106 15.63 20.64 6.83
CA ARG A 106 16.11 21.30 8.05
C ARG A 106 17.62 21.46 8.05
N GLU A 107 18.34 20.44 7.61
CA GLU A 107 19.79 20.50 7.55
C GLU A 107 20.29 21.48 6.48
N LEU A 108 19.67 21.51 5.30
CA LEU A 108 19.97 22.53 4.29
C LEU A 108 19.76 23.96 4.82
N LYS A 109 18.67 24.18 5.59
CA LYS A 109 18.45 25.47 6.25
C LYS A 109 19.52 25.77 7.29
N ARG A 110 19.96 24.77 8.08
CA ARG A 110 21.03 24.91 9.07
C ARG A 110 22.34 25.34 8.41
N ILE A 111 22.74 24.66 7.33
CA ILE A 111 23.96 24.96 6.55
C ILE A 111 23.85 26.35 5.93
N ASN A 112 22.73 26.68 5.29
CA ASN A 112 22.54 28.00 4.69
C ASN A 112 22.60 29.12 5.74
N ASN A 113 22.08 28.91 6.94
CA ASN A 113 22.19 29.87 8.03
C ASN A 113 23.64 29.99 8.54
N GLU A 114 24.37 28.88 8.63
CA GLU A 114 25.80 28.85 8.95
C GLU A 114 26.62 29.65 7.92
N ASP A 115 26.40 29.41 6.62
CA ASP A 115 27.12 30.07 5.51
C ASP A 115 26.86 31.58 5.44
N ASN A 116 25.65 32.00 5.84
CA ASN A 116 25.23 33.41 5.89
C ASN A 116 25.52 34.08 7.23
N SER A 117 25.99 33.33 8.24
CA SER A 117 26.28 33.90 9.56
C SER A 117 27.47 34.84 9.50
N GLN A 118 27.32 36.02 10.10
CA GLN A 118 28.42 36.96 10.29
C GLN A 118 29.58 36.39 11.13
N PHE A 119 29.34 35.29 11.85
CA PHE A 119 30.32 34.65 12.73
C PHE A 119 31.00 33.42 12.12
N LYS A 120 30.74 33.07 10.85
CA LYS A 120 31.25 31.84 10.22
C LYS A 120 32.78 31.70 10.23
N ASP A 121 33.50 32.81 10.14
CA ASP A 121 34.96 32.84 10.10
C ASP A 121 35.60 33.02 11.50
N HIS A 122 34.81 33.00 12.57
CA HIS A 122 35.34 33.16 13.93
C HIS A 122 36.02 31.86 14.42
N PRO A 123 37.13 31.96 15.16
CA PRO A 123 37.82 30.79 15.66
C PRO A 123 36.97 30.04 16.69
N THR A 124 37.03 28.71 16.67
CA THR A 124 36.38 27.86 17.67
C THR A 124 37.40 27.26 18.63
N LEU A 125 37.06 27.24 19.92
CA LEU A 125 37.83 26.57 20.96
C LEU A 125 37.22 25.20 21.26
N ASN A 126 38.02 24.16 21.05
CA ASN A 126 37.64 22.76 21.24
C ASN A 126 36.34 22.37 20.51
N GLU A 127 36.05 23.01 19.37
CA GLU A 127 34.83 22.80 18.56
C GLU A 127 33.50 23.06 19.30
N ARG A 128 33.55 23.53 20.54
CA ARG A 128 32.36 23.74 21.39
C ARG A 128 32.04 25.20 21.61
N TYR A 129 33.02 26.09 21.53
CA TYR A 129 32.85 27.50 21.84
C TYR A 129 33.33 28.36 20.68
N LEU A 130 32.46 29.22 20.16
CA LEU A 130 32.81 30.22 19.16
C LEU A 130 33.34 31.46 19.88
N LEU A 131 34.57 31.88 19.55
CA LEU A 131 35.23 33.03 20.17
C LEU A 131 34.75 34.30 19.48
N LEU A 132 34.07 35.18 20.20
CA LEU A 132 33.49 36.40 19.65
C LEU A 132 34.41 37.61 19.82
N HIS A 133 34.65 38.02 21.07
CA HIS A 133 35.40 39.24 21.36
C HIS A 133 36.46 38.97 22.43
N LEU A 134 37.70 39.39 22.19
CA LEU A 134 38.75 39.39 23.21
C LEU A 134 38.46 40.51 24.22
N LEU A 135 38.28 40.13 25.49
CA LEU A 135 37.97 41.03 26.60
C LEU A 135 39.23 41.40 27.41
N GLY A 136 40.24 40.54 27.42
CA GLY A 136 41.48 40.79 28.13
C GLY A 136 42.58 39.82 27.76
N ARG A 137 43.84 40.28 27.80
CA ARG A 137 45.05 39.50 27.49
C ARG A 137 46.06 39.69 28.61
N GLY A 138 46.45 38.59 29.24
CA GLY A 138 47.54 38.51 30.21
C GLY A 138 48.79 37.87 29.61
N GLY A 139 49.81 37.63 30.44
CA GLY A 139 51.08 37.03 30.00
C GLY A 139 50.95 35.60 29.44
N PHE A 140 49.97 34.83 29.91
CA PHE A 140 49.74 33.44 29.49
C PHE A 140 48.25 33.09 29.28
N SER A 141 47.37 34.08 29.28
CA SER A 141 45.92 33.83 29.26
C SER A 141 45.18 34.89 28.48
N GLU A 142 44.19 34.46 27.72
CA GLU A 142 43.25 35.34 27.02
C GLU A 142 41.83 35.08 27.52
N VAL A 143 41.06 36.14 27.69
CA VAL A 143 39.67 36.10 28.13
C VAL A 143 38.80 36.50 26.96
N TYR A 144 37.99 35.56 26.46
CA TYR A 144 37.07 35.81 25.34
C TYR A 144 35.62 35.79 25.81
N LYS A 145 34.79 36.64 25.20
CA LYS A 145 33.34 36.40 25.14
C LYS A 145 33.11 35.26 24.16
N VAL A 146 32.49 34.18 24.62
CA VAL A 146 32.20 33.01 23.80
C VAL A 146 30.71 32.68 23.79
N ILE A 147 30.26 32.00 22.74
CA ILE A 147 28.95 31.34 22.69
C ILE A 147 29.14 29.86 22.39
N PHE A 148 28.17 29.03 22.75
CA PHE A 148 28.23 27.61 22.41
C PHE A 148 28.02 27.44 20.90
N SER A 149 28.92 26.72 20.23
CA SER A 149 28.92 26.51 18.78
C SER A 149 27.56 25.95 18.30
N PHE A 150 27.00 24.99 19.02
CA PHE A 150 25.68 24.43 18.76
C PHE A 150 24.53 25.47 18.81
N PHE A 151 24.67 26.51 19.62
CA PHE A 151 23.67 27.59 19.71
C PHE A 151 23.76 28.55 18.52
N CYS A 152 24.95 28.73 17.93
CA CYS A 152 25.12 29.56 16.74
C CYS A 152 24.35 28.98 15.55
N TYR A 153 24.37 27.66 15.38
CA TYR A 153 23.63 26.97 14.30
C TYR A 153 22.11 27.00 14.43
N LYS A 154 21.57 27.42 15.58
CA LYS A 154 20.13 27.37 15.86
C LYS A 154 19.45 28.74 15.99
N TYR A 155 20.22 29.81 16.21
CA TYR A 155 19.66 31.11 16.60
C TYR A 155 20.26 32.33 15.87
N THR A 156 21.10 32.11 14.85
CA THR A 156 21.50 33.13 13.87
C THR A 156 21.15 32.66 12.47
#